data_AF-A0A660QRH5-F1
#
_entry.id   AF-A0A660QRH5-F1
#
_cell.length_a   1.000
_cell.length_b   1.000
_cell.length_c   1.000
_cell.angle_alpha   90.00
_cell.angle_beta   90.00
_cell.angle_gamma   90.00
#
_symmetry.space_group_name_H-M   'P 1'
#
loop_
_entity.id
_entity.type
_entity.pdbx_description
1 polymer ?
#
loop_
_entity_poly.entity_id
_entity_poly.type
_entity_poly.pdbx_seq_one_letter_code
_entity_poly.pdbx_strand_id
1 'polypeptide(L)'
;MDLYFIKLRVSSKLTAEEILGYMLGKIGELPDYDFVVVPSRYSRMLNMVSLKDDYNTFVENFKRLKKRVEKEAEEASSLTKEFLNYFQSQISRKSGRLLGTELGTAVRESDIDVVKVILTELLSGWSSKIEIDVEATAMSLEEFSVSSFQSQISELDDELILNVFQRPDVKDLPEIFPVIDPIDGKSL
;
A
#
# COMPACT_ATOMS: atom_id res chain seq x y z
N MET A 1 -16.23 8.07 -4.00
CA MET A 1 -15.00 7.38 -3.56
C MET A 1 -14.52 6.60 -4.76
N ASP A 2 -13.39 7.02 -5.31
CA ASP A 2 -12.93 6.57 -6.63
C ASP A 2 -11.69 5.68 -6.50
N LEU A 3 -11.04 5.72 -5.34
CA LEU A 3 -9.87 4.93 -4.99
C LEU A 3 -10.24 3.82 -4.01
N TYR A 4 -9.50 2.74 -4.07
CA TYR A 4 -9.57 1.64 -3.11
C TYR A 4 -8.16 1.24 -2.69
N PHE A 5 -8.03 0.90 -1.42
CA PHE A 5 -6.81 0.37 -0.84
C PHE A 5 -7.12 -0.97 -0.19
N ILE A 6 -6.45 -2.02 -0.65
CA ILE A 6 -6.64 -3.39 -0.19
C ILE A 6 -5.32 -3.85 0.41
N LYS A 7 -5.36 -4.28 1.66
CA LYS A 7 -4.25 -4.89 2.40
C LYS A 7 -4.56 -6.37 2.53
N LEU A 8 -3.59 -7.24 2.26
CA LEU A 8 -3.80 -8.69 2.37
C LEU A 8 -2.62 -9.41 2.98
N ARG A 9 -2.95 -10.45 3.76
CA ARG A 9 -2.03 -11.47 4.24
C ARG A 9 -2.52 -12.84 3.78
N VAL A 10 -1.62 -13.63 3.21
CA VAL A 10 -1.93 -14.98 2.71
C VAL A 10 -0.98 -15.96 3.38
N SER A 11 -1.52 -17.09 3.82
CA SER A 11 -0.72 -18.24 4.28
C SER A 11 -0.99 -19.43 3.37
N SER A 12 0.07 -20.04 2.83
CA SER A 12 -0.01 -21.25 2.03
C SER A 12 0.43 -22.45 2.86
N LYS A 13 -0.51 -23.36 3.16
CA LYS A 13 -0.21 -24.58 3.94
C LYS A 13 0.63 -25.61 3.18
N LEU A 14 0.66 -25.52 1.85
CA LEU A 14 1.38 -26.48 0.99
C LEU A 14 2.81 -26.05 0.70
N THR A 15 3.01 -24.78 0.35
CA THR A 15 4.34 -24.25 0.02
C THR A 15 5.11 -23.75 1.25
N ALA A 16 4.44 -23.67 2.42
CA ALA A 16 5.01 -23.10 3.64
C ALA A 16 5.56 -21.68 3.41
N GLU A 17 4.74 -20.86 2.77
CA GLU A 17 5.01 -19.46 2.44
C GLU A 17 3.93 -18.57 3.02
N GLU A 18 4.34 -17.37 3.43
CA GLU A 18 3.44 -16.28 3.79
C GLU A 18 3.68 -15.09 2.88
N ILE A 19 2.58 -14.48 2.46
CA ILE A 19 2.54 -13.32 1.57
C ILE A 19 1.91 -12.19 2.37
N LEU A 20 2.51 -11.01 2.28
CA LEU A 20 1.93 -9.78 2.78
C LEU A 20 2.08 -8.72 1.70
N GLY A 21 1.05 -7.90 1.49
CA GLY A 21 1.16 -6.80 0.56
C GLY A 21 -0.11 -5.99 0.47
N TYR A 22 -0.15 -5.16 -0.56
CA TYR A 22 -1.26 -4.27 -0.80
C TYR A 22 -1.53 -4.05 -2.28
N MET A 23 -2.74 -3.58 -2.56
CA MET A 23 -3.16 -3.07 -3.85
C MET A 23 -3.80 -1.70 -3.64
N LEU A 24 -3.42 -0.72 -4.47
CA LEU A 24 -4.01 0.60 -4.54
C LEU A 24 -4.50 0.80 -5.96
N GLY A 25 -5.76 1.17 -6.14
CA GLY A 25 -6.26 1.40 -7.49
C GLY A 25 -7.41 2.38 -7.54
N LYS A 26 -7.65 2.88 -8.75
CA LYS A 26 -8.84 3.63 -9.11
C LYS A 26 -9.83 2.71 -9.83
N ILE A 27 -11.12 2.92 -9.63
CA ILE A 27 -12.16 2.12 -10.28
C ILE A 27 -11.99 2.17 -11.80
N GLY A 28 -11.87 1.00 -12.44
CA GLY A 28 -11.71 0.87 -13.89
C GLY A 28 -10.28 1.07 -14.41
N GLU A 29 -9.31 1.26 -13.53
CA GLU A 29 -7.88 1.35 -13.85
C GLU A 29 -7.13 0.13 -13.30
N LEU A 30 -5.93 -0.14 -13.84
CA LEU A 30 -5.05 -1.19 -13.33
C LEU A 30 -4.56 -0.79 -11.93
N PRO A 31 -4.76 -1.62 -10.88
CA PRO A 31 -4.21 -1.32 -9.57
C PRO A 31 -2.69 -1.39 -9.57
N ASP A 32 -2.07 -0.46 -8.84
CA ASP A 32 -0.71 -0.59 -8.35
C ASP A 32 -0.68 -1.60 -7.20
N TYR A 33 0.39 -2.38 -7.11
CA TYR A 33 0.52 -3.41 -6.09
C TYR A 33 1.98 -3.63 -5.71
N ASP A 34 2.21 -4.04 -4.47
CA ASP A 34 3.50 -4.51 -4.01
C ASP A 34 3.32 -5.59 -2.94
N PHE A 35 4.23 -6.55 -2.93
CA PHE A 35 4.15 -7.75 -2.11
C PHE A 35 5.52 -8.11 -1.56
N VAL A 36 5.50 -8.82 -0.45
CA VAL A 36 6.64 -9.56 0.08
C VAL A 36 6.20 -10.99 0.34
N VAL A 37 7.00 -11.94 -0.11
CA VAL A 37 6.79 -13.37 0.13
C VAL A 37 7.95 -13.87 0.95
N VAL A 38 7.62 -14.50 2.08
CA VAL A 38 8.61 -15.09 2.98
C VAL A 38 8.26 -16.55 3.27
N PRO A 39 9.24 -17.44 3.42
CA PRO A 39 9.01 -18.76 3.98
C PRO A 39 8.42 -18.66 5.39
N SER A 40 7.56 -19.62 5.79
CA SER A 40 6.83 -19.58 7.06
C SER A 40 7.72 -19.46 8.30
N ARG A 41 9.00 -19.85 8.22
CA ARG A 41 9.98 -19.64 9.32
C ARG A 41 10.25 -18.16 9.63
N TYR A 42 10.03 -17.28 8.66
CA TYR A 42 10.15 -15.83 8.79
C TYR A 42 8.80 -15.11 8.98
N SER A 43 7.69 -15.84 9.12
CA SER A 43 6.33 -15.31 9.33
C SER A 43 6.24 -14.22 10.41
N ARG A 44 7.02 -14.34 11.48
CA ARG A 44 7.08 -13.36 12.57
C ARG A 44 7.54 -11.99 12.12
N MET A 45 8.33 -11.88 11.06
CA MET A 45 8.75 -10.59 10.49
C MET A 45 7.56 -9.81 9.95
N LEU A 46 6.57 -10.50 9.36
CA LEU A 46 5.38 -9.87 8.78
C LEU A 46 4.50 -9.18 9.83
N ASN A 47 4.62 -9.55 11.11
CA ASN A 47 3.87 -8.93 12.21
C ASN A 47 4.28 -7.48 12.48
N MET A 48 5.34 -6.97 11.84
CA MET A 48 5.69 -5.54 11.86
C MET A 48 4.67 -4.66 11.14
N VAL A 49 3.82 -5.25 10.30
CA VAL A 49 2.81 -4.55 9.51
C VAL A 49 1.45 -5.11 9.91
N SER A 50 0.53 -4.23 10.30
CA SER A 50 -0.82 -4.63 10.65
C SER A 50 -1.77 -4.32 9.50
N LEU A 51 -2.67 -5.26 9.17
CA LEU A 51 -3.69 -5.02 8.15
C LEU A 51 -4.66 -3.91 8.56
N LYS A 52 -4.72 -3.54 9.84
CA LYS A 52 -5.59 -2.47 10.39
C LYS A 52 -4.98 -1.08 10.32
N ASP A 53 -3.72 -0.99 9.90
CA ASP A 53 -3.01 0.29 9.83
C ASP A 53 -3.65 1.17 8.74
N ASP A 54 -3.68 2.48 8.95
CA ASP A 54 -4.05 3.43 7.91
C ASP A 54 -3.05 3.40 6.75
N TYR A 55 -3.38 4.05 5.63
CA TYR A 55 -2.57 4.01 4.41
C TYR A 55 -1.10 4.40 4.65
N ASN A 56 -0.84 5.50 5.35
CA ASN A 56 0.52 6.01 5.54
C ASN A 56 1.33 5.08 6.44
N THR A 57 0.75 4.72 7.59
CA THR A 57 1.38 3.82 8.55
C THR A 57 1.68 2.46 7.91
N PHE A 58 0.74 1.92 7.13
CA PHE A 58 0.92 0.65 6.44
C PHE A 58 2.07 0.72 5.44
N VAL A 59 2.06 1.71 4.53
CA VAL A 59 3.06 1.82 3.46
C VAL A 59 4.46 2.05 4.03
N GLU A 60 4.59 2.87 5.08
CA GLU A 60 5.87 3.10 5.74
C GLU A 60 6.40 1.82 6.42
N ASN A 61 5.56 1.16 7.22
CA ASN A 61 5.93 -0.11 7.87
C ASN A 61 6.25 -1.20 6.85
N PHE A 62 5.53 -1.24 5.72
CA PHE A 62 5.76 -2.17 4.63
C PHE A 62 7.11 -1.92 3.93
N LYS A 63 7.47 -0.66 3.65
CA LYS A 63 8.80 -0.29 3.14
C LYS A 63 9.92 -0.74 4.08
N ARG A 64 9.74 -0.53 5.40
CA ARG A 64 10.70 -0.96 6.43
C ARG A 64 10.80 -2.50 6.48
N LEU A 65 9.66 -3.19 6.38
CA LEU A 65 9.61 -4.65 6.33
C LEU A 65 10.38 -5.18 5.12
N LYS A 66 10.15 -4.66 3.90
CA LYS A 66 10.88 -5.12 2.70
C LYS A 66 12.40 -5.00 2.87
N LYS A 67 12.88 -3.85 3.33
CA LYS A 67 14.32 -3.64 3.63
C LYS A 67 14.85 -4.64 4.66
N ARG A 68 14.03 -5.05 5.62
CA ARG A 68 14.41 -6.03 6.63
C ARG A 68 14.44 -7.44 6.06
N VAL A 69 13.43 -7.83 5.29
CA VAL A 69 13.35 -9.13 4.61
C VAL A 69 14.53 -9.32 3.66
N GLU A 70 14.87 -8.31 2.86
CA GLU A 70 16.03 -8.34 1.96
C GLU A 70 17.36 -8.59 2.70
N LYS A 71 17.48 -8.13 3.96
CA LYS A 71 18.68 -8.31 4.78
C LYS A 71 18.73 -9.64 5.54
N GLU A 72 17.59 -10.10 6.06
CA GLU A 72 17.52 -11.22 7.00
C GLU A 72 17.05 -12.54 6.34
N ALA A 73 16.45 -12.48 5.15
CA ALA A 73 15.90 -13.63 4.44
C ALA A 73 16.24 -13.56 2.94
N GLU A 74 17.48 -13.89 2.58
CA GLU A 74 17.99 -13.78 1.20
C GLU A 74 17.11 -14.51 0.16
N GLU A 75 16.58 -15.69 0.50
CA GLU A 75 15.69 -16.46 -0.37
C GLU A 75 14.31 -15.80 -0.60
N ALA A 76 13.87 -14.92 0.31
CA ALA A 76 12.60 -14.21 0.17
C ALA A 76 12.61 -13.23 -1.02
N SER A 77 13.77 -12.70 -1.40
CA SER A 77 13.90 -11.80 -2.55
C SER A 77 13.56 -12.50 -3.87
N SER A 78 14.05 -13.74 -4.07
CA SER A 78 13.72 -14.52 -5.26
C SER A 78 12.24 -14.90 -5.28
N LEU A 79 11.74 -15.43 -4.15
CA LEU A 79 10.33 -15.81 -4.00
C LEU A 79 9.38 -14.63 -4.25
N THR A 80 9.70 -13.47 -3.71
CA THR A 80 8.92 -12.24 -3.92
C THR A 80 8.90 -11.86 -5.40
N LYS A 81 10.03 -11.94 -6.10
CA LYS A 81 10.11 -11.64 -7.53
C LYS A 81 9.32 -12.64 -8.37
N GLU A 82 9.41 -13.93 -8.06
CA GLU A 82 8.64 -14.99 -8.71
C GLU A 82 7.14 -14.78 -8.52
N PHE A 83 6.72 -14.45 -7.30
CA PHE A 83 5.34 -14.15 -6.99
C PHE A 83 4.83 -12.90 -7.70
N LEU A 84 5.61 -11.82 -7.76
CA LEU A 84 5.22 -10.61 -8.49
C LEU A 84 5.02 -10.89 -9.99
N ASN A 85 5.90 -11.70 -10.60
CA ASN A 85 5.74 -12.12 -12.00
C ASN A 85 4.48 -12.98 -12.20
N TYR A 86 4.23 -13.92 -11.28
CA TYR A 86 3.00 -14.71 -11.26
C TYR A 86 1.77 -13.79 -11.19
N PHE A 87 1.74 -12.88 -10.22
CA PHE A 87 0.61 -12.00 -9.96
C PHE A 87 0.34 -11.08 -11.16
N GLN A 88 1.40 -10.51 -11.76
CA GLN A 88 1.31 -9.73 -12.99
C GLN A 88 0.71 -10.55 -14.14
N SER A 89 1.08 -11.82 -14.29
CA SER A 89 0.51 -12.71 -15.30
C SER A 89 -0.99 -12.92 -15.07
N GLN A 90 -1.41 -13.11 -13.82
CA GLN A 90 -2.83 -13.29 -13.48
C GLN A 90 -3.66 -12.03 -13.78
N ILE A 91 -3.15 -10.85 -13.39
CA ILE A 91 -3.83 -9.59 -13.70
C ILE A 91 -3.95 -9.39 -15.20
N SER A 92 -2.88 -9.69 -15.95
CA SER A 92 -2.88 -9.55 -17.40
C SER A 92 -3.91 -10.47 -18.08
N ARG A 93 -4.10 -11.69 -17.57
CA ARG A 93 -5.11 -12.65 -18.08
C ARG A 93 -6.54 -12.19 -17.81
N LYS A 94 -6.80 -11.61 -16.64
CA LYS A 94 -8.15 -11.15 -16.23
C LYS A 94 -8.54 -9.79 -16.81
N SER A 95 -7.64 -9.14 -17.56
CA SER A 95 -7.70 -7.72 -17.93
C SER A 95 -7.66 -6.82 -16.68
N GLY A 96 -6.54 -6.13 -16.48
CA GLY A 96 -6.33 -5.32 -15.27
C GLY A 96 -7.40 -4.27 -15.00
N ARG A 97 -8.03 -3.73 -16.05
CA ARG A 97 -9.17 -2.80 -15.90
C ARG A 97 -10.42 -3.47 -15.35
N LEU A 98 -10.73 -4.68 -15.83
CA LEU A 98 -11.88 -5.45 -15.33
C LEU A 98 -11.67 -5.79 -13.85
N LEU A 99 -10.46 -6.25 -13.50
CA LEU A 99 -10.10 -6.51 -12.11
C LEU A 99 -10.25 -5.24 -11.24
N GLY A 100 -9.77 -4.09 -11.74
CA GLY A 100 -9.92 -2.83 -11.02
C GLY A 100 -11.36 -2.38 -10.84
N THR A 101 -12.25 -2.66 -11.79
CA THR A 101 -13.70 -2.45 -11.65
C THR A 101 -14.32 -3.39 -10.63
N GLU A 102 -14.00 -4.69 -10.68
CA GLU A 102 -14.53 -5.70 -9.76
C GLU A 102 -14.12 -5.39 -8.30
N LEU A 103 -12.83 -5.20 -8.06
CA LEU A 103 -12.29 -4.85 -6.75
C LEU A 103 -12.84 -3.51 -6.27
N GLY A 104 -12.79 -2.48 -7.12
CA GLY A 104 -13.26 -1.15 -6.73
C GLY A 104 -14.75 -1.11 -6.41
N THR A 105 -15.58 -1.89 -7.11
CA THR A 105 -17.02 -2.00 -6.82
C THR A 105 -17.26 -2.72 -5.50
N ALA A 106 -16.60 -3.87 -5.28
CA ALA A 106 -16.72 -4.64 -4.05
C ALA A 106 -16.28 -3.82 -2.81
N VAL A 107 -15.16 -3.10 -2.90
CA VAL A 107 -14.68 -2.24 -1.82
C VAL A 107 -15.63 -1.09 -1.54
N ARG A 108 -16.17 -0.44 -2.58
CA ARG A 108 -17.16 0.65 -2.43
C ARG A 108 -18.45 0.17 -1.76
N GLU A 109 -18.87 -1.05 -2.03
CA GLU A 109 -20.04 -1.69 -1.42
C GLU A 109 -19.74 -2.33 -0.05
N SER A 110 -18.49 -2.22 0.43
CA SER A 110 -18.01 -2.83 1.68
C SER A 110 -18.17 -4.36 1.72
N ASP A 111 -18.15 -5.01 0.56
CA ASP A 111 -18.26 -6.47 0.43
C ASP A 111 -16.88 -7.13 0.44
N ILE A 112 -16.36 -7.31 1.66
CA ILE A 112 -15.04 -7.92 1.88
C ILE A 112 -15.01 -9.39 1.45
N ASP A 113 -16.14 -10.10 1.50
CA ASP A 113 -16.20 -11.50 1.09
C ASP A 113 -16.02 -11.63 -0.43
N VAL A 114 -16.62 -10.74 -1.22
CA VAL A 114 -16.37 -10.66 -2.66
C VAL A 114 -14.91 -10.34 -2.96
N VAL A 115 -14.30 -9.38 -2.24
CA VAL A 115 -12.86 -9.08 -2.39
C VAL A 115 -12.01 -10.33 -2.13
N LYS A 116 -12.30 -11.07 -1.05
CA LYS A 116 -11.61 -12.32 -0.72
C LYS A 116 -11.76 -13.35 -1.84
N VAL A 117 -12.96 -13.54 -2.38
CA VAL A 117 -13.21 -14.48 -3.49
C VAL A 117 -12.38 -14.11 -4.72
N ILE A 118 -12.37 -12.84 -5.12
CA ILE A 118 -11.59 -12.36 -6.27
C ILE A 118 -10.09 -12.63 -6.05
N LEU A 119 -9.57 -12.32 -4.87
CA LEU A 119 -8.15 -12.54 -4.54
C LEU A 119 -7.81 -14.03 -4.45
N THR A 120 -8.68 -14.86 -3.87
CA THR A 120 -8.50 -16.32 -3.85
C THR A 120 -8.44 -16.90 -5.25
N GLU A 121 -9.30 -16.45 -6.16
CA GLU A 121 -9.26 -16.87 -7.57
C GLU A 121 -7.91 -16.50 -8.23
N LEU A 122 -7.45 -15.26 -8.04
CA LEU A 122 -6.15 -14.80 -8.56
C LEU A 122 -4.97 -15.60 -7.99
N LEU A 123 -5.05 -16.08 -6.75
CA LEU A 123 -3.98 -16.79 -6.07
C LEU A 123 -4.06 -18.31 -6.21
N SER A 124 -5.15 -18.84 -6.78
CA SER A 124 -5.40 -20.28 -6.91
C SER A 124 -4.32 -21.04 -7.68
N GLY A 125 -3.65 -20.38 -8.63
CA GLY A 125 -2.54 -20.94 -9.39
C GLY A 125 -1.21 -20.93 -8.65
N TRP A 126 -1.07 -20.14 -7.57
CA TRP A 126 0.13 -20.10 -6.73
C TRP A 126 0.12 -21.26 -5.73
N SER A 127 -1.01 -21.46 -5.04
CA SER A 127 -1.19 -22.58 -4.12
C SER A 127 -2.65 -22.97 -4.02
N SER A 128 -2.91 -24.28 -3.97
CA SER A 128 -4.27 -24.83 -3.90
C SER A 128 -4.88 -24.80 -2.49
N LYS A 129 -4.08 -24.47 -1.47
CA LYS A 129 -4.55 -24.31 -0.07
C LYS A 129 -4.00 -23.03 0.53
N ILE A 130 -4.70 -21.94 0.22
CA ILE A 130 -4.43 -20.60 0.76
C ILE A 130 -5.47 -20.23 1.82
N GLU A 131 -4.99 -19.62 2.89
CA GLU A 131 -5.80 -18.87 3.86
C GLU A 131 -5.53 -17.39 3.63
N ILE A 132 -6.58 -16.58 3.48
CA ILE A 132 -6.46 -15.16 3.15
C ILE A 132 -7.16 -14.28 4.18
N ASP A 133 -6.41 -13.36 4.75
CA ASP A 133 -6.90 -12.24 5.54
C ASP A 133 -6.82 -10.97 4.70
N VAL A 134 -7.91 -10.21 4.65
CA VAL A 134 -8.03 -9.01 3.82
C VAL A 134 -8.67 -7.91 4.63
N GLU A 135 -8.14 -6.71 4.48
CA GLU A 135 -8.80 -5.47 4.88
C GLU A 135 -8.83 -4.52 3.68
N ALA A 136 -9.99 -3.92 3.41
CA ALA A 136 -10.14 -3.01 2.29
C ALA A 136 -10.84 -1.73 2.71
N THR A 137 -10.37 -0.62 2.18
CA THR A 137 -10.87 0.73 2.48
C THR A 137 -11.13 1.48 1.18
N ALA A 138 -12.33 2.01 1.04
CA ALA A 138 -12.63 2.97 -0.02
C ALA A 138 -12.07 4.34 0.38
N MET A 139 -11.40 5.00 -0.56
CA MET A 139 -10.76 6.30 -0.33
C MET A 139 -11.25 7.33 -1.35
N SER A 140 -11.37 8.57 -0.91
CA SER A 140 -11.47 9.72 -1.80
C SER A 140 -10.08 10.15 -2.29
N LEU A 141 -10.05 10.86 -3.42
CA LEU A 141 -8.81 11.46 -3.92
C LEU A 141 -8.24 12.46 -2.91
N GLU A 142 -9.11 13.20 -2.21
CA GLU A 142 -8.71 14.17 -1.18
C GLU A 142 -8.01 13.48 0.00
N GLU A 143 -8.60 12.42 0.55
CA GLU A 143 -7.98 11.63 1.62
C GLU A 143 -6.64 11.03 1.19
N PHE A 144 -6.57 10.52 -0.05
CA PHE A 144 -5.33 10.00 -0.61
C PHE A 144 -4.27 11.11 -0.77
N SER A 145 -4.61 12.25 -1.36
CA SER A 145 -3.69 13.38 -1.54
C SER A 145 -3.19 13.95 -0.21
N VAL A 146 -4.07 14.09 0.78
CA VAL A 146 -3.67 14.54 2.13
C VAL A 146 -2.70 13.53 2.74
N SER A 147 -3.03 12.23 2.69
CA SER A 147 -2.18 11.19 3.26
C SER A 147 -0.83 11.12 2.56
N SER A 148 -0.78 11.10 1.23
CA SER A 148 0.47 11.06 0.47
C SER A 148 1.30 12.33 0.68
N PHE A 149 0.68 13.50 0.73
CA PHE A 149 1.37 14.77 0.92
C PHE A 149 1.96 14.89 2.33
N GLN A 150 1.23 14.46 3.37
CA GLN A 150 1.75 14.38 4.73
C GLN A 150 2.96 13.43 4.85
N SER A 151 2.93 12.30 4.13
CA SER A 151 4.08 11.37 4.10
C SER A 151 5.32 12.00 3.44
N GLN A 152 5.13 12.84 2.41
CA GLN A 152 6.23 13.56 1.75
C GLN A 152 6.76 14.70 2.61
N ILE A 153 5.89 15.44 3.31
CA ILE A 153 6.31 16.49 4.25
C ILE A 153 7.10 15.89 5.42
N SER A 154 6.68 14.74 5.94
CA SER A 154 7.39 14.07 7.03
C SER A 154 8.79 13.57 6.62
N GLU A 155 9.05 13.43 5.30
CA GLU A 155 10.36 13.08 4.73
C GLU A 155 11.18 14.33 4.32
N LEU A 156 10.59 15.53 4.34
CA LEU A 156 11.26 16.79 4.02
C LEU A 156 11.78 17.42 5.31
N ASP A 157 13.08 17.69 5.38
CA ASP A 157 13.70 18.47 6.45
C ASP A 157 12.95 19.81 6.58
N ASP A 158 12.54 20.19 7.80
CA ASP A 158 11.83 21.44 8.07
C ASP A 158 12.59 22.67 7.52
N GLU A 159 13.93 22.60 7.49
CA GLU A 159 14.81 23.60 6.87
C GLU A 159 14.61 23.73 5.34
N LEU A 160 14.38 22.64 4.62
CA LEU A 160 14.16 22.66 3.16
C LEU A 160 12.82 23.31 2.82
N ILE A 161 11.78 23.04 3.62
CA ILE A 161 10.46 23.65 3.46
C ILE A 161 10.55 25.16 3.73
N LEU A 162 11.19 25.56 4.85
CA LEU A 162 11.43 26.96 5.18
C LEU A 162 12.21 27.69 4.08
N ASN A 163 13.24 27.06 3.52
CA ASN A 163 14.04 27.63 2.43
C ASN A 163 13.25 27.83 1.14
N VAL A 164 12.29 26.95 0.81
CA VAL A 164 11.42 27.12 -0.37
C VAL A 164 10.45 28.29 -0.19
N PHE A 165 9.87 28.44 1.00
CA PHE A 165 8.98 29.58 1.32
C PHE A 165 9.72 30.91 1.47
N GLN A 166 11.02 30.89 1.74
CA GLN A 166 11.87 32.08 1.75
C GLN A 166 12.37 32.52 0.36
N ARG A 167 12.06 31.76 -0.70
CA ARG A 167 12.48 32.15 -2.05
C ARG A 167 11.79 33.45 -2.49
N PRO A 168 12.51 34.39 -3.13
CA PRO A 168 11.96 35.69 -3.51
C PRO A 168 10.77 35.61 -4.48
N ASP A 169 10.72 34.57 -5.32
CA ASP A 169 9.64 34.34 -6.29
C ASP A 169 8.37 33.75 -5.66
N VAL A 170 8.47 33.22 -4.45
CA VAL A 170 7.38 32.55 -3.73
C VAL A 170 6.86 33.44 -2.60
N LYS A 171 7.76 34.09 -1.85
CA LYS A 171 7.45 34.93 -0.67
C LYS A 171 6.46 36.06 -0.94
N ASP A 172 6.45 36.62 -2.15
CA ASP A 172 5.63 37.77 -2.51
C ASP A 172 4.24 37.38 -3.10
N LEU A 173 3.90 36.08 -3.12
CA LEU A 173 2.61 35.61 -3.60
C LEU A 173 1.51 35.84 -2.54
N PRO A 174 0.38 36.48 -2.90
CA PRO A 174 -0.69 36.85 -1.96
C PRO A 174 -1.49 35.65 -1.40
N GLU A 175 -1.22 34.42 -1.87
CA GLU A 175 -1.95 33.20 -1.50
C GLU A 175 -1.25 32.34 -0.44
N ILE A 176 -0.08 32.76 0.06
CA ILE A 176 0.66 32.01 1.08
C ILE A 176 0.15 32.39 2.47
N PHE A 177 -0.57 31.47 3.10
CA PHE A 177 -0.85 31.55 4.53
C PHE A 177 0.44 31.20 5.30
N PRO A 178 0.81 31.98 6.34
CA PRO A 178 1.94 31.61 7.18
C PRO A 178 1.68 30.25 7.82
N VAL A 179 2.68 29.36 7.79
CA VAL A 179 2.66 28.14 8.60
C VAL A 179 2.77 28.58 10.05
N ILE A 180 1.65 28.63 10.77
CA ILE A 180 1.61 28.99 12.19
C ILE A 180 1.92 27.70 12.97
N ASP A 181 3.02 27.69 13.71
CA ASP A 181 3.32 26.66 14.69
C ASP A 181 2.18 26.61 15.73
N PRO A 182 1.44 25.49 15.86
CA PRO A 182 0.26 25.42 16.71
C PRO A 182 0.57 25.47 18.21
N ILE A 183 1.85 25.44 18.62
CA ILE A 183 2.22 25.43 20.05
C ILE A 183 2.60 26.81 20.57
N ASP A 184 3.19 27.71 19.77
CA ASP A 184 3.75 28.98 20.31
C ASP A 184 3.26 30.27 19.66
N GLY A 185 2.36 30.22 18.67
CA GLY A 185 1.59 31.39 18.23
C GLY A 185 2.41 32.62 17.81
N LYS A 186 3.67 32.44 17.43
CA LYS A 186 4.52 33.50 16.87
C LYS A 186 4.81 33.18 15.41
N SER A 187 4.43 34.11 14.54
CA SER A 187 4.91 34.14 13.17
C SER A 187 6.43 34.35 13.18
N LEU A 188 7.16 33.51 12.44
CA LEU A 188 8.55 33.76 12.05
C LEU A 188 8.59 34.81 10.93
#